data_AF-A0A6M1SW90-F1
#
_entry.id   AF-A0A6M1SW90-F1
#
_cell.length_a   1.000
_cell.length_b   1.000
_cell.length_c   1.000
_cell.angle_alpha   90.00
_cell.angle_beta   90.00
_cell.angle_gamma   90.00
#
_symmetry.space_group_name_H-M   'P 1'
#
loop_
_entity.id
_entity.type
_entity.pdbx_description
1 polymer ?
#
loop_
_entity_poly.entity_id
_entity_poly.type
_entity_poly.pdbx_seq_one_letter_code
_entity_poly.pdbx_strand_id
1 'polypeptide(L)'
;MPHRFLVPTLLSIILSSFVFISQCSPPEQQSQQQEQQSSVQQTPTPELAEYMSTMSYYTHKFALAVDAQNQELAQFYFHEIRAIADEIKKDIPGYEGYDIARLMELFLDPTIQPVEDALADRNWETTRKVAIDFIGSCNTCHNASGHGFVNVTPGFDNNPYNQDFSVEE
;
A
#
# COMPACT_ATOMS: atom_id res chain seq x y z
N MET A 1 61.36 -25.61 -40.93
CA MET A 1 60.70 -25.13 -42.15
C MET A 1 59.26 -24.77 -41.80
N PRO A 2 58.67 -23.70 -42.36
CA PRO A 2 59.21 -22.36 -42.62
C PRO A 2 58.38 -21.28 -41.88
N HIS A 3 59.04 -20.24 -41.34
CA HIS A 3 58.98 -18.83 -41.78
C HIS A 3 57.70 -18.08 -41.37
N ARG A 4 57.79 -17.17 -40.39
CA ARG A 4 58.26 -15.77 -40.47
C ARG A 4 57.24 -14.86 -41.16
N PHE A 5 56.86 -13.78 -40.50
CA PHE A 5 56.81 -12.36 -40.94
C PHE A 5 56.18 -11.61 -39.74
N LEU A 6 56.87 -10.86 -38.87
CA LEU A 6 57.82 -9.75 -39.09
C LEU A 6 57.15 -8.63 -39.89
N VAL A 7 56.77 -7.54 -39.23
CA VAL A 7 57.25 -6.17 -39.54
C VAL A 7 56.75 -5.16 -38.48
N PRO A 8 57.56 -4.12 -38.17
CA PRO A 8 57.48 -3.31 -36.96
C PRO A 8 57.03 -1.87 -37.23
N THR A 9 56.64 -1.13 -36.21
CA THR A 9 56.60 0.35 -36.26
C THR A 9 56.99 0.86 -34.88
N LEU A 10 58.27 1.19 -34.71
CA LEU A 10 58.82 2.54 -34.83
C LEU A 10 58.71 3.31 -33.51
N LEU A 11 59.80 3.17 -32.76
CA LEU A 11 60.25 4.09 -31.72
C LEU A 11 60.32 5.50 -32.33
N SER A 12 59.60 6.46 -31.76
CA SER A 12 59.94 7.88 -31.92
C SER A 12 59.67 8.62 -30.62
N ILE A 13 60.76 8.77 -29.87
CA ILE A 13 60.98 9.78 -28.85
C ILE A 13 60.82 11.14 -29.53
N ILE A 14 59.81 11.94 -29.16
CA ILE A 14 59.92 13.41 -29.20
C ILE A 14 59.24 13.98 -27.95
N LEU A 15 60.09 14.24 -26.95
CA LEU A 15 59.86 15.25 -25.92
C LEU A 15 59.90 16.62 -26.61
N SER A 16 58.75 17.28 -26.75
CA SER A 16 58.71 18.73 -26.99
C SER A 16 57.39 19.31 -26.54
N SER A 17 57.48 19.96 -25.39
CA SER A 17 56.81 21.21 -25.03
C SER A 17 55.96 21.83 -26.15
N PHE A 18 54.65 21.63 -26.06
CA PHE A 18 53.69 22.59 -26.60
C PHE A 18 52.80 23.05 -25.45
N VAL A 19 53.29 24.10 -24.78
CA VAL A 19 52.46 25.08 -24.11
C VAL A 19 51.59 25.72 -25.20
N PHE A 20 50.36 25.24 -25.37
CA PHE A 20 49.28 25.97 -26.04
C PHE A 20 48.13 26.07 -25.05
N ILE A 21 48.06 27.21 -24.37
CA ILE A 21 47.06 28.25 -24.65
C ILE A 21 45.65 27.74 -24.35
N SER A 22 45.20 28.09 -23.14
CA SER A 22 43.89 28.68 -22.88
C SER A 22 42.90 28.55 -24.03
N GLN A 23 42.15 27.46 -24.05
CA GLN A 23 40.87 27.40 -24.72
C GLN A 23 39.81 27.35 -23.62
N CYS A 24 39.31 28.54 -23.31
CA CYS A 24 38.06 28.76 -22.63
C CYS A 24 36.98 28.07 -23.47
N SER A 25 36.58 26.86 -23.09
CA SER A 25 35.39 26.24 -23.65
C SER A 25 34.20 26.68 -22.78
N PRO A 26 33.14 27.28 -23.37
CA PRO A 26 31.94 27.62 -22.64
C PRO A 26 31.27 26.33 -22.11
N PRO A 27 30.75 26.31 -20.88
CA PRO A 27 29.99 25.18 -20.36
C PRO A 27 28.58 25.20 -20.97
N GLU A 28 28.47 25.04 -22.28
CA GLU A 28 27.19 25.01 -23.03
C GLU A 28 26.78 23.59 -23.43
N GLN A 29 27.36 22.57 -22.77
CA GLN A 29 27.10 21.16 -23.08
C GLN A 29 26.73 20.32 -21.85
N GLN A 30 26.20 20.95 -20.79
CA GLN A 30 25.63 20.27 -19.62
C GLN A 30 24.11 20.50 -19.46
N SER A 31 23.51 21.39 -20.25
CA SER A 31 22.09 21.77 -20.07
C SER A 31 21.08 20.79 -20.68
N GLN A 32 21.49 19.86 -21.56
CA GLN A 32 20.54 18.98 -22.27
C GLN A 32 20.37 17.58 -21.68
N GLN A 33 21.08 17.23 -20.59
CA GLN A 33 20.89 15.95 -19.89
C GLN A 33 20.26 16.09 -18.49
N GLN A 34 19.93 17.31 -18.04
CA GLN A 34 19.30 17.53 -16.73
C GLN A 34 17.79 17.84 -16.79
N GLU A 35 17.19 18.00 -17.98
CA GLU A 35 15.72 18.19 -18.08
C GLU A 35 14.92 16.88 -18.11
N GLN A 36 15.57 15.72 -18.25
CA GLN A 36 14.87 14.42 -18.26
C GLN A 36 14.89 13.70 -16.91
N GLN A 37 15.09 14.44 -15.81
CA GLN A 37 15.15 13.86 -14.47
C GLN A 37 14.52 14.80 -13.43
N SER A 38 13.25 15.16 -13.63
CA SER A 38 12.46 15.88 -12.62
C SER A 38 10.97 15.56 -12.62
N SER A 39 10.51 14.52 -13.32
CA SER A 39 9.24 13.89 -12.93
C SER A 39 9.53 12.94 -11.77
N VAL A 40 9.47 13.44 -10.53
CA VAL A 40 9.07 12.57 -9.42
C VAL A 40 7.77 11.94 -9.89
N GLN A 41 7.81 10.67 -10.25
CA GLN A 41 6.65 9.94 -10.72
C GLN A 41 5.72 9.85 -9.50
N GLN A 42 4.82 10.82 -9.35
CA GLN A 42 3.82 10.77 -8.30
C GLN A 42 2.93 9.58 -8.64
N THR A 43 3.02 8.53 -7.83
CA THR A 43 2.02 7.46 -7.86
C THR A 43 0.67 8.13 -7.61
N PRO A 44 -0.31 7.98 -8.51
CA PRO A 44 -1.64 8.52 -8.28
C PRO A 44 -2.20 8.00 -6.95
N THR A 45 -2.82 8.88 -6.17
CA THR A 45 -3.61 8.45 -5.01
C THR A 45 -4.72 7.51 -5.50
N PRO A 46 -4.89 6.32 -4.90
CA PRO A 46 -5.98 5.41 -5.27
C PRO A 46 -7.35 6.07 -5.11
N GLU A 47 -8.33 5.65 -5.93
CA GLU A 47 -9.72 6.09 -5.75
C GLU A 47 -10.34 5.48 -4.47
N LEU A 48 -11.39 6.12 -3.93
CA LEU A 48 -12.05 5.63 -2.71
C LEU A 48 -12.55 4.19 -2.85
N ALA A 49 -13.05 3.82 -4.03
CA ALA A 49 -13.49 2.46 -4.31
C ALA A 49 -12.36 1.42 -4.20
N GLU A 50 -11.11 1.79 -4.49
CA GLU A 50 -9.95 0.90 -4.38
C GLU A 50 -9.61 0.65 -2.90
N TYR A 51 -9.58 1.70 -2.08
CA TYR A 51 -9.42 1.55 -0.63
C TYR A 51 -10.56 0.74 -0.02
N MET A 52 -11.82 1.03 -0.36
CA MET A 52 -12.98 0.30 0.15
C MET A 52 -12.99 -1.17 -0.27
N SER A 53 -12.54 -1.48 -1.49
CA SER A 53 -12.38 -2.86 -1.95
C SER A 53 -11.33 -3.61 -1.12
N THR A 54 -10.21 -2.96 -0.83
CA THR A 54 -9.13 -3.54 -0.02
C THR A 54 -9.55 -3.70 1.44
N MET A 55 -10.24 -2.72 2.01
CA MET A 55 -10.82 -2.80 3.35
C MET A 55 -11.83 -3.95 3.45
N SER A 56 -12.73 -4.09 2.47
CA SER A 56 -13.70 -5.18 2.41
C SER A 56 -13.01 -6.55 2.32
N TYR A 57 -11.95 -6.66 1.52
CA TYR A 57 -11.13 -7.85 1.41
C TYR A 57 -10.53 -8.26 2.77
N TYR A 58 -9.87 -7.35 3.48
CA TYR A 58 -9.31 -7.67 4.80
C TYR A 58 -10.39 -7.90 5.85
N THR A 59 -11.52 -7.20 5.79
CA THR A 59 -12.65 -7.40 6.72
C THR A 59 -13.22 -8.81 6.63
N HIS A 60 -13.38 -9.35 5.42
CA HIS A 60 -13.86 -10.73 5.27
C HIS A 60 -12.83 -11.75 5.76
N LYS A 61 -11.54 -11.53 5.47
CA LYS A 61 -10.47 -12.39 6.00
C LYS A 61 -10.35 -12.34 7.52
N PHE A 62 -10.56 -11.17 8.11
CA PHE A 62 -10.67 -11.01 9.56
C PHE A 62 -11.84 -11.82 10.12
N ALA A 63 -13.02 -11.74 9.51
CA ALA A 63 -14.19 -12.51 9.95
C ALA A 63 -13.93 -14.03 9.89
N LEU A 64 -13.34 -14.53 8.80
CA LEU A 64 -12.97 -15.95 8.67
C LEU A 64 -11.94 -16.38 9.73
N ALA A 65 -10.97 -15.50 10.04
CA ALA A 65 -9.99 -15.77 11.11
C ALA A 65 -10.63 -15.79 12.50
N VAL A 66 -11.61 -14.91 12.76
CA VAL A 66 -12.40 -14.93 14.01
C VAL A 66 -13.22 -16.20 14.12
N ASP A 67 -13.87 -16.65 13.03
CA ASP A 67 -14.65 -17.89 13.03
C ASP A 67 -13.79 -19.12 13.29
N ALA A 68 -12.60 -19.16 12.66
CA ALA A 68 -11.60 -20.20 12.89
C ALA A 68 -10.85 -20.07 14.23
N GLN A 69 -11.12 -19.02 15.03
CA GLN A 69 -10.45 -18.73 16.29
C GLN A 69 -8.92 -18.62 16.15
N ASN A 70 -8.46 -18.16 14.98
CA ASN A 70 -7.05 -18.00 14.68
C ASN A 70 -6.59 -16.60 15.12
N GLN A 71 -5.94 -16.56 16.28
CA GLN A 71 -5.45 -15.33 16.91
C GLN A 71 -4.54 -14.50 16.01
N GLU A 72 -3.58 -15.15 15.37
CA GLU A 72 -2.55 -14.47 14.60
C GLU A 72 -3.14 -13.84 13.34
N LEU A 73 -3.96 -14.60 12.61
CA LEU A 73 -4.66 -14.08 11.43
C LEU A 73 -5.68 -13.01 11.80
N ALA A 74 -6.43 -13.18 12.90
CA ALA A 74 -7.43 -12.21 13.31
C ALA A 74 -6.77 -10.86 13.68
N GLN A 75 -5.69 -10.89 14.45
CA GLN A 75 -4.92 -9.68 14.78
C GLN A 75 -4.27 -9.05 13.55
N PHE A 76 -3.68 -9.86 12.68
CA PHE A 76 -3.06 -9.39 11.45
C PHE A 76 -4.08 -8.65 10.57
N TYR A 77 -5.19 -9.30 10.21
CA TYR A 77 -6.17 -8.66 9.34
C TYR A 77 -6.87 -7.48 9.99
N PHE A 78 -7.10 -7.49 11.30
CA PHE A 78 -7.66 -6.33 11.97
C PHE A 78 -6.69 -5.13 11.97
N HIS A 79 -5.38 -5.37 12.11
CA HIS A 79 -4.36 -4.33 11.95
C HIS A 79 -4.39 -3.71 10.54
N GLU A 80 -4.43 -4.53 9.49
CA GLU A 80 -4.49 -4.05 8.11
C GLU A 80 -5.75 -3.23 7.82
N ILE A 81 -6.91 -3.62 8.38
CA ILE A 81 -8.15 -2.84 8.27
C ILE A 81 -7.98 -1.44 8.89
N ARG A 82 -7.35 -1.35 10.07
CA ARG A 82 -7.08 -0.07 10.75
C ARG A 82 -6.14 0.82 9.93
N ALA A 83 -5.09 0.22 9.36
CA ALA A 83 -4.14 0.94 8.52
C ALA A 83 -4.86 1.58 7.31
N ILE A 84 -5.68 0.81 6.60
CA ILE A 84 -6.49 1.34 5.50
C ILE A 84 -7.47 2.40 5.98
N ALA A 85 -8.08 2.22 7.15
CA ALA A 85 -9.00 3.22 7.69
C ALA A 85 -8.32 4.58 7.91
N ASP A 86 -7.09 4.57 8.43
CA ASP A 86 -6.29 5.78 8.63
C ASP A 86 -5.82 6.38 7.29
N GLU A 87 -5.46 5.55 6.31
CA GLU A 87 -5.14 5.99 4.95
C GLU A 87 -6.33 6.66 4.26
N ILE A 88 -7.53 6.10 4.34
CA ILE A 88 -8.73 6.74 3.75
C ILE A 88 -8.98 8.12 4.38
N LYS A 89 -8.95 8.21 5.71
CA LYS A 89 -9.16 9.49 6.42
C LYS A 89 -8.12 10.55 6.01
N LYS A 90 -6.88 10.11 5.75
CA LYS A 90 -5.76 10.98 5.37
C LYS A 90 -5.82 11.39 3.89
N ASP A 91 -6.00 10.44 3.00
CA ASP A 91 -5.81 10.60 1.55
C ASP A 91 -7.10 11.04 0.86
N ILE A 92 -8.26 10.69 1.42
CA ILE A 92 -9.60 11.00 0.87
C ILE A 92 -10.51 11.53 2.00
N PRO A 93 -10.23 12.71 2.58
CA PRO A 93 -11.05 13.26 3.65
C PRO A 93 -12.48 13.64 3.18
N GLY A 94 -12.68 13.86 1.88
CA GLY A 94 -14.00 14.08 1.29
C GLY A 94 -14.13 13.46 -0.10
N TYR A 95 -15.34 13.01 -0.44
CA TYR A 95 -15.65 12.34 -1.71
C TYR A 95 -17.10 12.61 -2.10
N GLU A 96 -17.34 13.02 -3.34
CA GLU A 96 -18.69 13.24 -3.90
C GLU A 96 -19.64 14.11 -3.03
N GLY A 97 -19.08 15.10 -2.32
CA GLY A 97 -19.85 16.01 -1.46
C GLY A 97 -20.09 15.51 -0.03
N TYR A 98 -19.51 14.35 0.34
CA TYR A 98 -19.52 13.82 1.71
C TYR A 98 -18.17 14.03 2.40
N ASP A 99 -18.20 14.28 3.70
CA ASP A 99 -17.03 14.35 4.57
C ASP A 99 -16.69 12.93 5.07
N ILE A 100 -15.88 12.21 4.29
CA ILE A 100 -15.57 10.80 4.52
C ILE A 100 -14.79 10.62 5.81
N ALA A 101 -13.79 11.46 6.06
CA ALA A 101 -13.01 11.38 7.30
C ALA A 101 -13.91 11.52 8.52
N ARG A 102 -14.82 12.49 8.51
CA ARG A 102 -15.76 12.69 9.61
C ARG A 102 -16.73 11.53 9.78
N LEU A 103 -17.24 10.95 8.69
CA LEU A 103 -18.13 9.79 8.76
C LEU A 103 -17.42 8.57 9.35
N MET A 104 -16.15 8.35 9.01
CA MET A 104 -15.35 7.27 9.59
C MET A 104 -15.09 7.48 11.08
N GLU A 105 -14.73 8.70 11.50
CA GLU A 105 -14.59 9.03 12.92
C GLU A 105 -15.88 8.83 13.72
N LEU A 106 -17.03 9.12 13.11
CA LEU A 106 -18.34 9.03 13.76
C LEU A 106 -18.84 7.59 13.89
N PHE A 107 -18.62 6.77 12.86
CA PHE A 107 -19.25 5.46 12.77
C PHE A 107 -18.26 4.31 12.95
N LEU A 108 -17.08 4.38 12.33
CA LEU A 108 -16.12 3.29 12.32
C LEU A 108 -15.23 3.32 13.58
N ASP A 109 -14.57 4.44 13.85
CA ASP A 109 -13.56 4.56 14.92
C ASP A 109 -14.06 4.09 16.31
N PRO A 110 -15.31 4.38 16.74
CA PRO A 110 -15.81 3.91 18.04
C PRO A 110 -15.90 2.38 18.18
N THR A 111 -15.91 1.66 17.05
CA THR A 111 -16.02 0.19 17.02
C THR A 111 -14.66 -0.51 17.04
N ILE A 112 -13.55 0.23 16.86
CA ILE A 112 -12.20 -0.35 16.79
C ILE A 112 -11.77 -0.92 18.14
N GLN A 113 -11.73 -0.10 19.19
CA GLN A 113 -11.24 -0.51 20.51
C GLN A 113 -11.98 -1.75 21.07
N PRO A 114 -13.33 -1.85 20.99
CA PRO A 114 -14.04 -3.06 21.40
C PRO A 114 -13.54 -4.36 20.73
N VAL A 115 -13.17 -4.30 19.44
CA VAL A 115 -12.62 -5.45 18.73
C VAL A 115 -11.22 -5.79 19.24
N GLU A 116 -10.37 -4.78 19.46
CA GLU A 116 -9.01 -4.99 19.97
C GLU A 116 -9.00 -5.61 21.36
N ASP A 117 -9.84 -5.10 22.26
CA ASP A 117 -9.98 -5.61 23.62
C ASP A 117 -10.44 -7.07 23.60
N ALA A 118 -11.46 -7.39 22.79
CA ALA A 118 -11.97 -8.76 22.67
C ALA A 118 -10.95 -9.72 22.06
N LEU A 119 -10.16 -9.28 21.07
CA LEU A 119 -9.04 -10.06 20.52
C LEU A 119 -7.94 -10.28 21.56
N ALA A 120 -7.57 -9.26 22.33
CA ALA A 120 -6.55 -9.37 23.38
C ALA A 120 -6.95 -10.37 24.47
N ASP A 121 -8.23 -10.38 24.86
CA ASP A 121 -8.79 -11.29 25.86
C ASP A 121 -9.03 -12.71 25.32
N ARG A 122 -8.91 -12.93 24.00
CA ARG A 122 -9.18 -14.21 23.32
C ARG A 122 -10.58 -14.76 23.60
N ASN A 123 -11.54 -13.87 23.86
CA ASN A 123 -12.93 -14.23 24.11
C ASN A 123 -13.70 -14.28 22.79
N TRP A 124 -13.62 -15.42 22.09
CA TRP A 124 -14.14 -15.57 20.73
C TRP A 124 -15.64 -15.28 20.57
N GLU A 125 -16.45 -15.56 21.60
CA GLU A 125 -17.86 -15.19 21.60
C GLU A 125 -18.02 -13.67 21.57
N THR A 126 -17.27 -12.97 22.42
CA THR A 126 -17.27 -11.50 22.45
C THR A 126 -16.65 -10.93 21.18
N THR A 127 -15.52 -11.47 20.71
CA THR A 127 -14.85 -11.07 19.46
C THR A 127 -15.81 -11.15 18.28
N ARG A 128 -16.56 -12.25 18.14
CA ARG A 128 -17.54 -12.40 17.06
C ARG A 128 -18.64 -11.35 17.14
N LYS A 129 -19.13 -11.04 18.34
CA LYS A 129 -20.16 -10.02 18.55
C LYS A 129 -19.65 -8.62 18.15
N VAL A 130 -18.51 -8.20 18.68
CA VAL A 130 -17.95 -6.88 18.37
C VAL A 130 -17.49 -6.78 16.91
N ALA A 131 -17.08 -7.88 16.28
CA ALA A 131 -16.82 -7.93 14.84
C ALA A 131 -18.10 -7.69 14.02
N ILE A 132 -19.25 -8.23 14.43
CA ILE A 132 -20.54 -7.94 13.78
C ILE A 132 -20.89 -6.45 13.91
N ASP A 133 -20.71 -5.87 15.09
CA ASP A 133 -20.97 -4.45 15.33
C ASP A 133 -20.03 -3.56 14.50
N PHE A 134 -18.74 -3.91 14.43
CA PHE A 134 -17.74 -3.27 13.56
C PHE A 134 -18.17 -3.32 12.09
N ILE A 135 -18.54 -4.48 11.56
CA ILE A 135 -18.99 -4.63 10.17
C ILE A 135 -20.30 -3.88 9.92
N GLY A 136 -21.20 -3.83 10.91
CA GLY A 136 -22.42 -3.04 10.87
C GLY A 136 -22.16 -1.53 10.75
N SER A 137 -21.05 -1.03 11.29
CA SER A 137 -20.66 0.38 11.17
C SER A 137 -20.36 0.79 9.72
N CYS A 138 -19.82 -0.13 8.91
CA CYS A 138 -19.59 0.09 7.48
C CYS A 138 -20.91 0.47 6.79
N ASN A 139 -21.98 -0.29 7.07
CA ASN A 139 -23.30 -0.05 6.50
C ASN A 139 -23.93 1.25 7.02
N THR A 140 -23.62 1.67 8.25
CA THR A 140 -24.10 2.95 8.78
C THR A 140 -23.50 4.12 8.01
N CYS A 141 -22.19 4.07 7.74
CA CYS A 141 -21.50 5.04 6.89
C CYS A 141 -22.02 5.02 5.44
N HIS A 142 -22.16 3.84 4.83
CA HIS A 142 -22.67 3.71 3.46
C HIS A 142 -24.09 4.27 3.32
N ASN A 143 -24.97 4.07 4.30
CA ASN A 143 -26.29 4.68 4.28
C ASN A 143 -26.22 6.21 4.41
N ALA A 144 -25.38 6.72 5.31
CA ALA A 144 -25.20 8.16 5.51
C ALA A 144 -24.62 8.87 4.27
N SER A 145 -23.82 8.18 3.48
CA SER A 145 -23.24 8.68 2.23
C SER A 145 -24.11 8.42 0.98
N GLY A 146 -25.36 7.96 1.12
CA GLY A 146 -26.25 7.69 -0.01
C GLY A 146 -25.94 6.40 -0.79
N HIS A 147 -25.00 5.59 -0.30
CA HIS A 147 -24.53 4.33 -0.88
C HIS A 147 -25.08 3.09 -0.18
N GLY A 148 -26.28 3.17 0.42
CA GLY A 148 -26.87 2.07 1.20
C GLY A 148 -27.12 0.76 0.42
N PHE A 149 -27.04 0.80 -0.91
CA PHE A 149 -27.05 -0.41 -1.75
C PHE A 149 -25.74 -1.23 -1.65
N VAL A 150 -24.65 -0.63 -1.17
CA VAL A 150 -23.41 -1.33 -0.80
C VAL A 150 -23.56 -1.89 0.62
N ASN A 151 -24.18 -3.07 0.71
CA ASN A 151 -24.46 -3.71 2.00
C ASN A 151 -23.46 -4.82 2.31
N VAL A 152 -22.62 -4.60 3.32
CA VAL A 152 -21.62 -5.53 3.82
C VAL A 152 -22.25 -6.52 4.79
N THR A 153 -21.92 -7.80 4.65
CA THR A 153 -22.35 -8.87 5.57
C THR A 153 -21.15 -9.46 6.31
N PRO A 154 -21.32 -10.04 7.51
CA PRO A 154 -20.18 -10.51 8.30
C PRO A 154 -19.29 -11.59 7.66
N GLY A 155 -19.87 -12.52 6.88
CA GLY A 155 -19.08 -13.49 6.10
C GLY A 155 -18.31 -14.54 6.91
N PHE A 156 -18.81 -14.98 8.06
CA PHE A 156 -18.11 -15.97 8.91
C PHE A 156 -18.00 -17.37 8.28
N ASP A 157 -19.02 -17.83 7.54
CA ASP A 157 -19.20 -19.27 7.28
C ASP A 157 -18.90 -19.69 5.83
N ASN A 158 -18.28 -18.84 5.00
CA ASN A 158 -18.00 -19.14 3.59
C ASN A 158 -16.65 -18.57 3.18
N ASN A 159 -15.60 -19.41 3.17
CA ASN A 159 -14.26 -19.02 2.73
C ASN A 159 -14.10 -19.13 1.20
N PRO A 160 -14.07 -18.03 0.43
CA PRO A 160 -13.82 -18.05 -1.01
C PRO A 160 -12.32 -17.98 -1.35
N TYR A 161 -11.44 -17.84 -0.34
CA TYR A 161 -10.03 -17.59 -0.54
C TYR A 161 -9.24 -18.89 -0.64
N ASN A 162 -8.15 -18.84 -1.41
CA ASN A 162 -7.11 -19.87 -1.43
C ASN A 162 -6.18 -19.76 -0.22
N GLN A 163 -6.76 -19.63 0.98
CA GLN A 163 -6.05 -19.51 2.25
C GLN A 163 -6.73 -20.39 3.29
N ASP A 164 -5.91 -21.11 4.06
CA ASP A 164 -6.34 -21.81 5.26
C ASP A 164 -6.37 -20.84 6.44
N PHE A 165 -7.45 -20.87 7.21
CA PHE A 165 -7.67 -20.02 8.39
C PHE A 165 -7.60 -20.82 9.68
N SER A 166 -7.45 -22.15 9.61
CA SER A 166 -7.31 -23.00 10.79
C SER A 166 -6.09 -22.61 11.63
N VAL A 167 -6.12 -22.94 12.92
CA VAL A 167 -4.97 -22.75 13.80
C VAL A 167 -3.94 -23.83 13.46
N GLU A 168 -2.66 -23.47 13.32
CA GLU A 168 -1.59 -24.47 13.18
C GLU A 168 -1.54 -25.33 14.47
N GLU A 169 -1.56 -26.66 14.31
CA GLU A 169 -1.47 -27.64 15.42
C GLU A 169 -0.07 -27.75 16.03
#